data_AF-A0A947DDQ7-F1
#
_entry.id   AF-A0A947DDQ7-F1
#
_cell.length_a   1.000
_cell.length_b   1.000
_cell.length_c   1.000
_cell.angle_alpha   90.00
_cell.angle_beta   90.00
_cell.angle_gamma   90.00
#
_symmetry.space_group_name_H-M   'P 1'
#
loop_
_entity.id
_entity.type
_entity.pdbx_description
1 polymer ?
#
loop_
_entity_poly.entity_id
_entity_poly.type
_entity_poly.pdbx_seq_one_letter_code
_entity_poly.pdbx_strand_id
1 'polypeptide(L)'
;MSSKPRGFMASPEGLQKLEAAKASLNLSFAAIAKQAGVETDTVMRLFHPSWEKRVSEVSLAAIARVLTVTPREITAVEVHSSNSKAFALAQRRIKTAIAYRSTNLDLSRLELTSLPNEIGQLNDLIRLDLSQSQLTSLPKEIGQLNNLAWLDLSQNQLTSLPKEIGQLNSLTRLDLSQNQLTSLPKEIGQLNKLTKLDLSHNQLTSLPKEIGQLNSLTWLDLSKNKLTSLLKEIGQLNNLTDLDLSQNQLTLLPTEIGQLSNLTDVGLDHNQLTSLPAELWQLNSLTNLFLHENDQLGVSVEILGPTRKEVNSGATPAKPADILNYYFRIQDDRQPLNEAKLILVGFGAVGKTSLVNRLIHNTFDQTSKKTEGINITQWPIQLNQSEDITLHVWDFGGQEIMHSTHQFFLTERSLYLLVLNGRQGHEDTDAEYWLELIQSFGGDSPIIVVLNKVAEHPFDVNRRALQQKFPNIREFIQTDCDTETGIDTLRTAI
;
A
#
# COMPACT_ATOMS: atom_id res chain seq x y z
N MET A 1 -22.09 47.63 17.65
CA MET A 1 -21.17 46.67 18.30
C MET A 1 -21.73 46.30 19.66
N SER A 2 -22.23 45.07 19.81
CA SER A 2 -22.55 44.46 21.10
C SER A 2 -21.75 43.17 21.15
N SER A 3 -20.57 43.21 21.77
CA SER A 3 -19.80 42.00 22.05
C SER A 3 -20.61 41.20 23.07
N LYS A 4 -21.23 40.10 22.63
CA LYS A 4 -21.83 39.15 23.58
C LYS A 4 -20.78 38.81 24.63
N PRO A 5 -21.09 38.85 25.94
CA PRO A 5 -20.14 38.52 26.97
C PRO A 5 -19.58 37.10 26.74
N ARG A 6 -18.26 36.94 26.86
CA ARG A 6 -17.59 35.62 26.82
C ARG A 6 -18.17 34.78 27.94
N GLY A 7 -19.10 33.90 27.59
CA GLY A 7 -19.69 32.95 28.52
C GLY A 7 -19.01 31.59 28.41
N PHE A 8 -18.91 30.89 29.53
CA PHE A 8 -18.20 29.63 29.73
C PHE A 8 -19.17 28.47 29.93
N MET A 9 -18.71 27.26 29.63
CA MET A 9 -19.41 25.98 29.86
C MET A 9 -18.41 24.96 30.39
N ALA A 10 -18.88 23.99 31.19
CA ALA A 10 -18.02 22.93 31.69
C ALA A 10 -17.62 21.96 30.56
N SER A 11 -16.36 21.51 30.54
CA SER A 11 -15.93 20.39 29.69
C SER A 11 -16.43 19.05 30.28
N PRO A 12 -16.38 17.92 29.55
CA PRO A 12 -16.73 16.61 30.11
C PRO A 12 -15.94 16.26 31.39
N GLU A 13 -14.63 16.56 31.38
CA GLU A 13 -13.74 16.38 32.55
C GLU A 13 -14.07 17.38 33.66
N GLY A 14 -14.36 18.63 33.30
CA GLY A 14 -14.79 19.68 34.23
C GLY A 14 -16.13 19.36 34.89
N LEU A 15 -17.05 18.72 34.17
CA LEU A 15 -18.34 18.27 34.68
C LEU A 15 -18.15 17.15 35.70
N GLN A 16 -17.30 16.16 35.43
CA GLN A 16 -16.97 15.11 36.40
C GLN A 16 -16.39 15.71 37.69
N LYS A 17 -15.51 16.72 37.58
CA LYS A 17 -14.96 17.43 38.74
C LYS A 17 -16.04 18.20 39.52
N LEU A 18 -16.95 18.88 38.81
CA LEU A 18 -18.07 19.60 39.43
C LEU A 18 -19.03 18.65 40.16
N GLU A 19 -19.36 17.51 39.57
CA GLU A 19 -20.23 16.49 40.17
C GLU A 19 -19.56 15.85 41.40
N ALA A 20 -18.28 15.50 41.30
CA ALA A 20 -17.51 14.96 42.42
C ALA A 20 -17.41 15.97 43.58
N ALA A 21 -17.14 17.24 43.29
CA ALA A 21 -17.06 18.30 44.29
C ALA A 21 -18.42 18.61 44.95
N LYS A 22 -19.50 18.62 44.17
CA LYS A 22 -20.86 18.79 44.69
C LYS A 22 -21.25 17.62 45.60
N ALA A 23 -20.89 16.40 45.22
CA ALA A 23 -21.16 15.19 46.01
C ALA A 23 -20.34 15.17 47.31
N SER A 24 -19.05 15.48 47.25
CA SER A 24 -18.16 15.48 48.43
C SER A 24 -18.58 16.52 49.48
N LEU A 25 -19.05 17.69 49.03
CA LEU A 25 -19.54 18.76 49.90
C LEU A 25 -21.02 18.58 50.31
N ASN A 26 -21.70 17.54 49.79
CA ASN A 26 -23.13 17.26 50.02
C ASN A 26 -24.04 18.49 49.78
N LEU A 27 -23.79 19.24 48.71
CA LEU A 27 -24.54 20.47 48.40
C LEU A 27 -25.62 20.21 47.34
N SER A 28 -26.77 20.87 47.50
CA SER A 28 -27.79 20.99 46.45
C SER A 28 -27.47 22.15 45.50
N PHE A 29 -28.06 22.19 44.30
CA PHE A 29 -27.86 23.32 43.37
C PHE A 29 -28.32 24.65 43.98
N ALA A 30 -29.42 24.64 44.76
CA ALA A 30 -29.90 25.81 45.47
C ALA A 30 -28.92 26.28 46.56
N ALA A 31 -28.27 25.35 47.26
CA ALA A 31 -27.26 25.67 48.27
C ALA A 31 -25.99 26.28 47.63
N ILE A 32 -25.52 25.71 46.52
CA ILE A 32 -24.39 26.26 45.75
C ILE A 32 -24.72 27.67 45.27
N ALA A 33 -25.92 27.85 44.70
CA ALA A 33 -26.39 29.15 44.18
C ALA A 33 -26.42 30.22 45.28
N LYS A 34 -26.96 29.88 46.45
CA LYS A 34 -27.00 30.77 47.61
C LYS A 34 -25.61 31.15 48.11
N GLN A 35 -24.67 30.19 48.17
CA GLN A 35 -23.29 30.45 48.62
C GLN A 35 -22.45 31.21 47.59
N ALA A 36 -22.72 31.02 46.29
CA ALA A 36 -22.05 31.69 45.20
C ALA A 36 -22.66 33.07 44.86
N GLY A 37 -23.84 33.40 45.40
CA GLY A 37 -24.53 34.65 45.10
C GLY A 37 -25.06 34.72 43.66
N VAL A 38 -25.47 33.58 43.09
CA VAL A 38 -26.00 33.47 41.72
C VAL A 38 -27.37 32.78 41.72
N GLU A 39 -28.11 32.85 40.61
CA GLU A 39 -29.37 32.13 40.48
C GLU A 39 -29.15 30.61 40.41
N THR A 40 -30.09 29.82 40.94
CA THR A 40 -30.01 28.35 40.85
C THR A 40 -29.98 27.86 39.40
N ASP A 41 -30.67 28.55 38.49
CA ASP A 41 -30.60 28.26 37.06
C ASP A 41 -29.18 28.48 36.50
N THR A 42 -28.42 29.44 37.01
CA THR A 42 -27.03 29.68 36.58
C THR A 42 -26.12 28.52 36.98
N VAL A 43 -26.33 27.94 38.16
CA VAL A 43 -25.62 26.72 38.59
C VAL A 43 -26.04 25.53 37.72
N MET A 44 -27.34 25.32 37.49
CA MET A 44 -27.82 24.20 36.67
C MET A 44 -27.28 24.26 35.23
N ARG A 45 -27.21 25.45 34.61
CA ARG A 45 -26.60 25.64 33.29
C ARG A 45 -25.13 25.18 33.24
N LEU A 46 -24.37 25.36 34.32
CA LEU A 46 -22.97 24.92 34.38
C LEU A 46 -22.85 23.39 34.47
N PHE A 47 -23.77 22.73 35.18
CA PHE A 47 -23.83 21.27 35.34
C PHE A 47 -24.55 20.55 34.17
N HIS A 48 -25.23 21.30 33.31
CA HIS A 48 -25.91 20.76 32.14
C HIS A 48 -25.44 21.47 30.86
N PRO A 49 -24.19 21.25 30.43
CA PRO A 49 -23.65 21.89 29.23
C PRO A 49 -24.43 21.56 27.96
N SER A 50 -25.22 20.47 27.92
CA SER A 50 -26.15 20.17 26.81
C SER A 50 -27.25 21.21 26.60
N TRP A 51 -27.48 22.13 27.56
CA TRP A 51 -28.48 23.20 27.42
C TRP A 51 -27.99 24.40 26.58
N GLU A 52 -26.72 24.41 26.15
CA GLU A 52 -26.07 25.46 25.36
C GLU A 52 -26.11 26.88 25.97
N LYS A 53 -26.52 26.99 27.24
CA LYS A 53 -26.58 28.26 27.97
C LYS A 53 -25.26 28.49 28.70
N ARG A 54 -24.56 29.55 28.30
CA ARG A 54 -23.28 29.92 28.89
C ARG A 54 -23.43 30.65 30.22
N VAL A 55 -22.44 30.49 31.08
CA VAL A 55 -22.34 31.14 32.39
C VAL A 55 -21.29 32.24 32.32
N SER A 56 -21.52 33.39 32.96
CA SER A 56 -20.54 34.49 32.96
C SER A 56 -19.25 34.08 33.69
N GLU A 57 -18.12 34.69 33.36
CA GLU A 57 -16.84 34.45 34.07
C GLU A 57 -16.97 34.67 35.57
N VAL A 58 -17.69 35.72 35.97
CA VAL A 58 -17.95 36.09 37.36
C VAL A 58 -18.74 34.98 38.07
N SER A 59 -19.80 34.50 37.43
CA SER A 59 -20.62 33.40 37.96
C SER A 59 -19.85 32.08 38.01
N LEU A 60 -19.02 31.79 37.00
CA LEU A 60 -18.16 30.60 36.98
C LEU A 60 -17.16 30.64 38.13
N ALA A 61 -16.45 31.75 38.32
CA ALA A 61 -15.49 31.91 39.41
C ALA A 61 -16.15 31.80 40.80
N ALA A 62 -17.36 32.36 40.95
CA ALA A 62 -18.12 32.27 42.18
C ALA A 62 -18.53 30.82 42.51
N ILE A 63 -19.03 30.07 41.53
CA ILE A 63 -19.40 28.66 41.69
C ILE A 63 -18.16 27.79 41.94
N ALA A 64 -17.08 28.00 41.18
CA ALA A 64 -15.82 27.28 41.33
C ALA A 64 -15.24 27.42 42.74
N ARG A 65 -15.30 28.63 43.31
CA ARG A 65 -14.87 28.91 44.68
C ARG A 65 -15.68 28.13 45.72
N VAL A 66 -17.00 28.03 45.56
CA VAL A 66 -17.86 27.26 46.48
C VAL A 66 -17.53 25.77 46.42
N LEU A 67 -17.23 25.26 45.23
CA LEU A 67 -16.93 23.86 45.00
C LEU A 67 -15.44 23.51 45.15
N THR A 68 -14.61 24.46 45.58
CA THR A 68 -13.16 24.26 45.79
C THR A 68 -12.43 23.71 44.55
N VAL A 69 -12.87 24.11 43.36
CA VAL A 69 -12.24 23.78 42.06
C VAL A 69 -11.81 25.07 41.37
N THR A 70 -10.86 25.00 40.44
CA THR A 70 -10.47 26.20 39.68
C THR A 70 -11.30 26.36 38.40
N PRO A 71 -11.60 27.58 37.94
CA PRO A 71 -12.30 27.82 36.67
C PRO A 71 -11.63 27.16 35.45
N ARG A 72 -10.28 27.07 35.47
CA ARG A 72 -9.50 26.37 34.43
C ARG A 72 -9.68 24.85 34.44
N GLU A 73 -9.96 24.26 35.59
CA GLU A 73 -10.26 22.83 35.67
C GLU A 73 -11.68 22.49 35.25
N ILE A 74 -12.58 23.47 35.34
CA ILE A 74 -13.96 23.34 34.87
C ILE A 74 -14.03 23.52 33.34
N THR A 75 -13.17 24.36 32.77
CA THR A 75 -13.26 24.80 31.37
C THR A 75 -12.09 24.27 30.55
N ALA A 76 -12.37 23.53 29.47
CA ALA A 76 -11.36 23.23 28.47
C ALA A 76 -11.18 24.42 27.51
N VAL A 77 -9.93 24.64 27.10
CA VAL A 77 -9.50 25.54 26.00
C VAL A 77 -10.38 25.29 24.77
N GLU A 78 -10.74 26.36 24.03
CA GLU A 78 -11.58 26.32 22.83
C GLU A 78 -11.15 25.22 21.82
N VAL A 79 -11.71 24.02 21.96
CA VAL A 79 -11.79 23.05 20.87
C VAL A 79 -12.85 23.60 19.92
N HIS A 80 -12.40 23.86 18.70
CA HIS A 80 -12.99 24.74 17.70
C HIS A 80 -14.52 24.75 17.63
N SER A 81 -15.07 25.98 17.53
CA SER A 81 -16.48 26.28 17.29
C SER A 81 -17.12 25.60 16.06
N SER A 82 -16.32 24.91 15.23
CA SER A 82 -16.78 24.10 14.11
C SER A 82 -17.47 22.81 14.58
N ASN A 83 -16.90 22.07 15.53
CA ASN A 83 -17.47 20.79 15.98
C ASN A 83 -18.86 20.97 16.63
N SER A 84 -19.06 22.06 17.39
CA SER A 84 -20.38 22.39 17.96
C SER A 84 -21.42 22.69 16.88
N LYS A 85 -21.04 23.37 15.79
CA LYS A 85 -21.95 23.67 14.67
C LYS A 85 -22.24 22.43 13.84
N ALA A 86 -21.22 21.63 13.58
CA ALA A 86 -21.32 20.34 12.91
C ALA A 86 -22.27 19.41 13.64
N PHE A 87 -22.08 19.25 14.95
CA PHE A 87 -22.92 18.42 15.80
C PHE A 87 -24.37 18.93 15.84
N ALA A 88 -24.58 20.25 15.99
CA ALA A 88 -25.92 20.83 15.96
C ALA A 88 -26.60 20.66 14.58
N LEU A 89 -25.83 20.75 13.48
CA LEU A 89 -26.33 20.48 12.14
C LEU A 89 -26.71 19.00 11.99
N ALA A 90 -25.90 18.07 12.48
CA ALA A 90 -26.21 16.65 12.49
C ALA A 90 -27.47 16.36 13.29
N GLN A 91 -27.62 16.93 14.49
CA GLN A 91 -28.85 16.82 15.29
C GLN A 91 -30.08 17.35 14.54
N ARG A 92 -29.96 18.48 13.83
CA ARG A 92 -31.06 19.02 13.02
C ARG A 92 -31.41 18.09 11.86
N ARG A 93 -30.42 17.54 11.15
CA ARG A 93 -30.63 16.58 10.05
C ARG A 93 -31.28 15.29 10.57
N ILE A 94 -30.82 14.76 11.70
CA ILE A 94 -31.41 13.59 12.37
C ILE A 94 -32.87 13.88 12.76
N LYS A 95 -33.16 14.98 13.46
CA LYS A 95 -34.53 15.37 13.82
C LYS A 95 -35.45 15.50 12.60
N THR A 96 -34.92 16.07 11.52
CA THR A 96 -35.64 16.19 10.24
C THR A 96 -35.94 14.80 9.66
N ALA A 97 -34.95 13.92 9.60
CA ALA A 97 -35.10 12.56 9.10
C ALA A 97 -36.07 11.72 9.96
N ILE A 98 -36.08 11.90 11.28
CA ILE A 98 -37.08 11.29 12.18
C ILE A 98 -38.48 11.78 11.82
N ALA A 99 -38.68 13.10 11.69
CA ALA A 99 -39.98 13.69 11.39
C ALA A 99 -40.56 13.24 10.04
N TYR A 100 -39.71 13.02 9.05
CA TYR A 100 -40.12 12.58 7.70
C TYR A 100 -40.01 11.07 7.47
N ARG A 101 -39.62 10.28 8.49
CA ARG A 101 -39.38 8.84 8.35
C ARG A 101 -38.45 8.51 7.18
N SER A 102 -37.37 9.28 7.04
CA SER A 102 -36.46 9.16 5.91
C SER A 102 -35.75 7.81 5.90
N THR A 103 -35.66 7.20 4.72
CA THR A 103 -34.91 5.95 4.49
C THR A 103 -33.43 6.20 4.20
N ASN A 104 -33.03 7.46 3.99
CA ASN A 104 -31.67 7.83 3.64
C ASN A 104 -31.25 9.06 4.46
N LEU A 105 -30.05 9.02 5.02
CA LEU A 105 -29.47 10.13 5.75
C LEU A 105 -27.99 10.26 5.42
N ASP A 106 -27.59 11.46 5.03
CA ASP A 106 -26.21 11.84 4.77
C ASP A 106 -25.74 12.84 5.82
N LEU A 107 -24.75 12.42 6.61
CA LEU A 107 -23.99 13.23 7.56
C LEU A 107 -22.48 13.21 7.22
N SER A 108 -22.12 12.82 5.99
CA SER A 108 -20.74 12.83 5.52
C SER A 108 -20.16 14.23 5.48
N ARG A 109 -18.83 14.34 5.59
CA ARG A 109 -18.09 15.62 5.48
C ARG A 109 -18.54 16.70 6.47
N LEU A 110 -19.11 16.29 7.61
CA LEU A 110 -19.56 17.22 8.64
C LEU A 110 -18.50 17.49 9.72
N GLU A 111 -17.27 16.99 9.58
CA GLU A 111 -16.21 17.14 10.60
C GLU A 111 -16.64 16.65 12.01
N LEU A 112 -17.60 15.73 12.08
CA LEU A 112 -18.13 15.22 13.34
C LEU A 112 -17.08 14.42 14.07
N THR A 113 -16.84 14.73 15.35
CA THR A 113 -16.00 13.87 16.22
C THR A 113 -16.80 12.79 16.94
N SER A 114 -18.11 12.99 17.08
CA SER A 114 -19.06 12.05 17.68
C SER A 114 -20.44 12.21 17.05
N LEU A 115 -21.27 11.16 17.17
CA LEU A 115 -22.67 11.18 16.71
C LEU A 115 -23.63 11.47 17.86
N PRO A 116 -24.72 12.22 17.62
CA PRO A 116 -25.80 12.36 18.57
C PRO A 116 -26.52 11.02 18.82
N ASN A 117 -26.87 10.72 20.07
CA ASN A 117 -27.56 9.48 20.45
C ASN A 117 -28.94 9.35 19.79
N GLU A 118 -29.57 10.47 19.39
CA GLU A 118 -30.83 10.49 18.66
C GLU A 118 -30.76 9.74 17.32
N ILE A 119 -29.56 9.42 16.81
CA ILE A 119 -29.39 8.57 15.62
C ILE A 119 -30.18 7.27 15.74
N GLY A 120 -30.25 6.66 16.93
CA GLY A 120 -30.96 5.39 17.15
C GLY A 120 -32.49 5.47 17.00
N GLN A 121 -33.05 6.68 16.87
CA GLN A 121 -34.49 6.88 16.67
C GLN A 121 -34.91 6.79 15.18
N LEU A 122 -33.96 6.66 14.26
CA LEU A 122 -34.21 6.59 12.81
C LEU A 122 -34.65 5.18 12.38
N ASN A 123 -35.83 4.75 12.87
CA ASN A 123 -36.32 3.37 12.72
C ASN A 123 -36.51 2.91 11.27
N ASP A 124 -36.75 3.82 10.31
CA ASP A 124 -37.00 3.48 8.90
C ASP A 124 -35.75 3.63 8.02
N LEU A 125 -34.60 3.96 8.61
CA LEU A 125 -33.39 4.25 7.86
C LEU A 125 -32.82 2.99 7.19
N ILE A 126 -32.58 3.09 5.89
CA ILE A 126 -32.02 2.03 5.04
C ILE A 126 -30.57 2.34 4.68
N ARG A 127 -30.22 3.61 4.46
CA ARG A 127 -28.87 4.06 4.10
C ARG A 127 -28.40 5.20 4.99
N LEU A 128 -27.22 5.04 5.58
CA LEU A 128 -26.57 6.05 6.42
C LEU A 128 -25.14 6.29 5.92
N ASP A 129 -24.88 7.51 5.48
CA ASP A 129 -23.53 7.97 5.11
C ASP A 129 -22.96 8.84 6.24
N LEU A 130 -21.87 8.37 6.83
CA LEU A 130 -21.09 9.04 7.87
C LEU A 130 -19.63 9.22 7.44
N SER A 131 -19.34 9.06 6.15
CA SER A 131 -17.98 9.07 5.61
C SER A 131 -17.30 10.44 5.73
N GLN A 132 -15.97 10.46 5.64
CA GLN A 132 -15.16 11.68 5.55
C GLN A 132 -15.41 12.66 6.71
N SER A 133 -15.55 12.13 7.93
CA SER A 133 -15.70 12.91 9.15
C SER A 133 -14.50 12.67 10.08
N GLN A 134 -14.61 13.06 11.35
CA GLN A 134 -13.54 12.89 12.35
C GLN A 134 -14.00 11.95 13.48
N LEU A 135 -14.93 11.03 13.19
CA LEU A 135 -15.55 10.20 14.22
C LEU A 135 -14.51 9.32 14.88
N THR A 136 -14.39 9.41 16.20
CA THR A 136 -13.46 8.60 16.99
C THR A 136 -14.12 7.38 17.60
N SER A 137 -15.46 7.41 17.74
CA SER A 137 -16.28 6.30 18.21
C SER A 137 -17.72 6.42 17.71
N LEU A 138 -18.48 5.32 17.83
CA LEU A 138 -19.91 5.28 17.56
C LEU A 138 -20.69 5.10 18.87
N PRO A 139 -21.85 5.76 19.03
CA PRO A 139 -22.74 5.53 20.16
C PRO A 139 -23.37 4.14 20.06
N LYS A 140 -23.69 3.52 21.21
CA LYS A 140 -24.37 2.21 21.25
C LYS A 140 -25.73 2.23 20.53
N GLU A 141 -26.35 3.40 20.45
CA GLU A 141 -27.61 3.65 19.76
C GLU A 141 -27.54 3.35 18.25
N ILE A 142 -26.34 3.23 17.66
CA ILE A 142 -26.19 2.77 16.27
C ILE A 142 -26.86 1.41 16.05
N GLY A 143 -26.80 0.51 17.04
CA GLY A 143 -27.42 -0.82 16.97
C GLY A 143 -28.95 -0.83 16.93
N GLN A 144 -29.59 0.32 17.14
CA GLN A 144 -31.06 0.45 17.08
C GLN A 144 -31.59 0.58 15.63
N LEU A 145 -30.71 0.80 14.65
CA LEU A 145 -31.06 0.97 13.25
C LEU A 145 -31.37 -0.37 12.54
N ASN A 146 -32.42 -1.05 13.00
CA ASN A 146 -32.74 -2.43 12.59
C ASN A 146 -33.01 -2.62 11.09
N ASN A 147 -33.40 -1.55 10.37
CA ASN A 147 -33.67 -1.56 8.92
C ASN A 147 -32.48 -1.13 8.06
N LEU A 148 -31.35 -0.78 8.69
CA LEU A 148 -30.19 -0.27 7.97
C LEU A 148 -29.58 -1.37 7.11
N ALA A 149 -29.52 -1.12 5.80
CA ALA A 149 -28.96 -2.04 4.81
C ALA A 149 -27.58 -1.60 4.33
N TRP A 150 -27.27 -0.30 4.39
CA TRP A 150 -26.01 0.28 3.94
C TRP A 150 -25.50 1.30 4.96
N LEU A 151 -24.27 1.09 5.43
CA LEU A 151 -23.59 1.96 6.37
C LEU A 151 -22.18 2.27 5.84
N ASP A 152 -21.91 3.55 5.61
CA ASP A 152 -20.58 4.03 5.23
C ASP A 152 -19.99 4.87 6.36
N LEU A 153 -18.88 4.38 6.90
CA LEU A 153 -18.07 4.97 7.96
C LEU A 153 -16.64 5.23 7.49
N SER A 154 -16.40 5.19 6.18
CA SER A 154 -15.07 5.34 5.59
C SER A 154 -14.45 6.70 5.91
N GLN A 155 -13.12 6.77 5.92
CA GLN A 155 -12.38 8.02 6.13
C GLN A 155 -12.77 8.74 7.43
N ASN A 156 -12.71 8.01 8.55
CA ASN A 156 -12.91 8.53 9.90
C ASN A 156 -11.69 8.21 10.79
N GLN A 157 -11.81 8.37 12.10
CA GLN A 157 -10.75 8.12 13.08
C GLN A 157 -11.15 7.03 14.08
N LEU A 158 -12.00 6.08 13.65
CA LEU A 158 -12.52 5.03 14.53
C LEU A 158 -11.37 4.11 14.94
N THR A 159 -11.20 3.93 16.25
CA THR A 159 -10.21 3.01 16.83
C THR A 159 -10.80 1.66 17.22
N SER A 160 -12.12 1.62 17.42
CA SER A 160 -12.91 0.44 17.74
C SER A 160 -14.37 0.62 17.29
N LEU A 161 -15.13 -0.49 17.28
CA LEU A 161 -16.57 -0.49 17.08
C LEU A 161 -17.29 -0.91 18.36
N PRO A 162 -18.46 -0.34 18.67
CA PRO A 162 -19.30 -0.84 19.76
C PRO A 162 -19.81 -2.24 19.42
N LYS A 163 -20.00 -3.10 20.44
CA LYS A 163 -20.56 -4.46 20.26
C LYS A 163 -21.95 -4.42 19.61
N GLU A 164 -22.68 -3.32 19.80
CA GLU A 164 -23.99 -3.06 19.23
C GLU A 164 -23.98 -2.99 17.70
N ILE A 165 -22.81 -2.91 17.05
CA ILE A 165 -22.72 -3.05 15.58
C ILE A 165 -23.33 -4.37 15.10
N GLY A 166 -23.20 -5.46 15.88
CA GLY A 166 -23.78 -6.76 15.56
C GLY A 166 -25.31 -6.79 15.59
N GLN A 167 -25.98 -5.75 16.09
CA GLN A 167 -27.45 -5.65 16.14
C GLN A 167 -28.05 -5.18 14.81
N LEU A 168 -27.23 -4.73 13.85
CA LEU A 168 -27.67 -4.29 12.53
C LEU A 168 -28.04 -5.48 11.62
N ASN A 169 -29.06 -6.23 12.00
CA ASN A 169 -29.45 -7.51 11.39
C ASN A 169 -29.88 -7.41 9.90
N SER A 170 -30.15 -6.20 9.40
CA SER A 170 -30.50 -5.94 7.99
C SER A 170 -29.31 -5.49 7.15
N LEU A 171 -28.13 -5.31 7.74
CA LEU A 171 -26.98 -4.71 7.07
C LEU A 171 -26.44 -5.65 5.99
N THR A 172 -26.33 -5.12 4.77
CA THR A 172 -25.83 -5.84 3.59
C THR A 172 -24.50 -5.30 3.11
N ARG A 173 -24.19 -4.03 3.39
CA ARG A 173 -22.91 -3.40 3.07
C ARG A 173 -22.45 -2.52 4.23
N LEU A 174 -21.20 -2.74 4.64
CA LEU A 174 -20.51 -1.99 5.68
C LEU A 174 -19.16 -1.54 5.12
N ASP A 175 -18.95 -0.23 5.05
CA ASP A 175 -17.68 0.36 4.67
C ASP A 175 -17.01 1.00 5.90
N LEU A 176 -15.87 0.46 6.31
CA LEU A 176 -15.04 0.91 7.43
C LEU A 176 -13.64 1.27 6.95
N SER A 177 -13.45 1.44 5.64
CA SER A 177 -12.15 1.73 5.06
C SER A 177 -11.54 3.03 5.59
N GLN A 178 -10.21 3.13 5.60
CA GLN A 178 -9.49 4.35 6.00
C GLN A 178 -9.88 4.84 7.41
N ASN A 179 -9.79 3.94 8.39
CA ASN A 179 -9.98 4.21 9.81
C ASN A 179 -8.70 3.84 10.60
N GLN A 180 -8.79 3.78 11.92
CA GLN A 180 -7.68 3.41 12.80
C GLN A 180 -8.00 2.14 13.61
N LEU A 181 -8.84 1.26 13.06
CA LEU A 181 -9.29 0.05 13.76
C LEU A 181 -8.10 -0.87 14.00
N THR A 182 -7.92 -1.27 15.24
CA THR A 182 -6.88 -2.24 15.66
C THR A 182 -7.45 -3.64 15.88
N SER A 183 -8.77 -3.74 16.05
CA SER A 183 -9.51 -4.99 16.22
C SER A 183 -10.97 -4.80 15.83
N LEU A 184 -11.70 -5.91 15.66
CA LEU A 184 -13.15 -5.92 15.50
C LEU A 184 -13.80 -6.61 16.71
N PRO A 185 -14.99 -6.17 17.14
CA PRO A 185 -15.77 -6.90 18.14
C PRO A 185 -16.20 -8.25 17.57
N LYS A 186 -16.27 -9.28 18.42
CA LYS A 186 -16.77 -10.62 18.03
C LYS A 186 -18.19 -10.57 17.47
N GLU A 187 -18.98 -9.57 17.89
CA GLU A 187 -20.33 -9.33 17.44
C GLU A 187 -20.42 -8.99 15.94
N ILE A 188 -19.31 -8.69 15.26
CA ILE A 188 -19.29 -8.54 13.80
C ILE A 188 -19.87 -9.79 13.11
N GLY A 189 -19.64 -10.99 13.65
CA GLY A 189 -20.16 -12.25 13.12
C GLY A 189 -21.69 -12.39 13.19
N GLN A 190 -22.38 -11.49 13.89
CA GLN A 190 -23.85 -11.47 13.96
C GLN A 190 -24.50 -10.86 12.71
N LEU A 191 -23.72 -10.18 11.86
CA LEU A 191 -24.19 -9.53 10.63
C LEU A 191 -24.45 -10.55 9.50
N ASN A 192 -25.37 -11.49 9.73
CA ASN A 192 -25.59 -12.65 8.86
C ASN A 192 -26.04 -12.32 7.42
N LYS A 193 -26.55 -11.09 7.18
CA LYS A 193 -26.94 -10.60 5.84
C LYS A 193 -25.86 -9.79 5.12
N LEU A 194 -24.70 -9.60 5.76
CA LEU A 194 -23.64 -8.79 5.20
C LEU A 194 -23.06 -9.47 3.97
N THR A 195 -23.08 -8.76 2.84
CA THR A 195 -22.58 -9.24 1.54
C THR A 195 -21.27 -8.57 1.14
N LYS A 196 -21.04 -7.34 1.61
CA LYS A 196 -19.84 -6.55 1.34
C LYS A 196 -19.30 -5.92 2.62
N LEU A 197 -18.04 -6.18 2.92
CA LEU A 197 -17.32 -5.62 4.06
C LEU A 197 -15.99 -5.03 3.60
N ASP A 198 -15.86 -3.70 3.71
CA ASP A 198 -14.59 -3.01 3.46
C ASP A 198 -13.93 -2.66 4.79
N LEU A 199 -12.75 -3.22 5.03
CA LEU A 199 -11.90 -2.96 6.18
C LEU A 199 -10.51 -2.48 5.73
N SER A 200 -10.37 -2.10 4.46
CA SER A 200 -9.10 -1.67 3.90
C SER A 200 -8.54 -0.45 4.63
N HIS A 201 -7.22 -0.25 4.58
CA HIS A 201 -6.57 0.92 5.17
C HIS A 201 -6.89 1.11 6.66
N ASN A 202 -6.73 0.05 7.46
CA ASN A 202 -6.86 0.08 8.92
C ASN A 202 -5.54 -0.37 9.59
N GLN A 203 -5.59 -0.69 10.88
CA GLN A 203 -4.43 -1.15 11.65
C GLN A 203 -4.68 -2.53 12.26
N LEU A 204 -5.52 -3.35 11.64
CA LEU A 204 -5.89 -4.66 12.14
C LEU A 204 -4.67 -5.58 12.13
N THR A 205 -4.41 -6.22 13.27
CA THR A 205 -3.35 -7.24 13.41
C THR A 205 -3.90 -8.66 13.40
N SER A 206 -5.20 -8.81 13.67
CA SER A 206 -5.94 -10.07 13.58
C SER A 206 -7.43 -9.80 13.35
N LEU A 207 -8.18 -10.85 13.02
CA LEU A 207 -9.65 -10.83 12.96
C LEU A 207 -10.22 -11.71 14.07
N PRO A 208 -11.42 -11.41 14.60
CA PRO A 208 -12.14 -12.34 15.46
C PRO A 208 -12.51 -13.59 14.66
N LYS A 209 -12.46 -14.77 15.29
CA LYS A 209 -12.88 -16.05 14.66
C LYS A 209 -14.32 -16.01 14.15
N GLU A 210 -15.15 -15.16 14.77
CA GLU A 210 -16.54 -14.93 14.39
C GLU A 210 -16.68 -14.31 12.99
N ILE A 211 -15.60 -13.82 12.36
CA ILE A 211 -15.63 -13.41 10.95
C ILE A 211 -16.14 -14.54 10.05
N GLY A 212 -15.80 -15.80 10.36
CA GLY A 212 -16.27 -16.98 9.63
C GLY A 212 -17.78 -17.23 9.71
N GLN A 213 -18.51 -16.51 10.57
CA GLN A 213 -19.96 -16.59 10.70
C GLN A 213 -20.71 -15.72 9.67
N LEU A 214 -20.00 -14.87 8.91
CA LEU A 214 -20.58 -14.02 7.87
C LEU A 214 -20.93 -14.82 6.61
N ASN A 215 -21.89 -15.75 6.75
CA ASN A 215 -22.21 -16.74 5.71
C ASN A 215 -22.70 -16.12 4.40
N SER A 216 -23.22 -14.89 4.39
CA SER A 216 -23.68 -14.20 3.18
C SER A 216 -22.59 -13.36 2.50
N LEU A 217 -21.38 -13.32 3.04
CA LEU A 217 -20.32 -12.43 2.56
C LEU A 217 -19.82 -12.90 1.20
N THR A 218 -19.82 -11.97 0.24
CA THR A 218 -19.35 -12.19 -1.14
C THR A 218 -18.08 -11.42 -1.43
N TRP A 219 -17.89 -10.27 -0.78
CA TRP A 219 -16.75 -9.38 -1.00
C TRP A 219 -16.18 -8.94 0.33
N LEU A 220 -14.88 -9.17 0.53
CA LEU A 220 -14.12 -8.81 1.72
C LEU A 220 -12.80 -8.14 1.33
N ASP A 221 -12.64 -6.87 1.68
CA ASP A 221 -11.39 -6.15 1.51
C ASP A 221 -10.75 -5.89 2.88
N LEU A 222 -9.57 -6.48 3.06
CA LEU A 222 -8.70 -6.37 4.22
C LEU A 222 -7.34 -5.78 3.83
N SER A 223 -7.22 -5.21 2.65
CA SER A 223 -5.96 -4.67 2.14
C SER A 223 -5.42 -3.55 3.03
N LYS A 224 -4.11 -3.35 3.03
CA LYS A 224 -3.47 -2.24 3.77
C LYS A 224 -3.80 -2.28 5.27
N ASN A 225 -3.60 -3.44 5.86
CA ASN A 225 -3.67 -3.66 7.30
C ASN A 225 -2.31 -4.15 7.83
N LYS A 226 -2.27 -4.68 9.05
CA LYS A 226 -1.06 -5.22 9.70
C LYS A 226 -1.24 -6.71 10.04
N LEU A 227 -2.03 -7.44 9.24
CA LEU A 227 -2.30 -8.86 9.49
C LEU A 227 -1.01 -9.66 9.29
N THR A 228 -0.61 -10.40 10.32
CA THR A 228 0.58 -11.28 10.26
C THR A 228 0.21 -12.74 9.98
N SER A 229 -1.05 -13.10 10.20
CA SER A 229 -1.60 -14.42 9.92
C SER A 229 -3.08 -14.31 9.56
N LEU A 230 -3.56 -15.29 8.79
CA LEU A 230 -4.96 -15.46 8.48
C LEU A 230 -5.48 -16.70 9.22
N LEU A 231 -6.59 -16.52 9.94
CA LEU A 231 -7.23 -17.57 10.74
C LEU A 231 -7.95 -18.59 9.85
N LYS A 232 -7.97 -19.85 10.27
CA LYS A 232 -8.63 -20.95 9.54
C LYS A 232 -10.13 -20.72 9.30
N GLU A 233 -10.80 -19.97 10.18
CA GLU A 233 -12.22 -19.65 10.06
C GLU A 233 -12.52 -18.83 8.79
N ILE A 234 -11.51 -18.26 8.11
CA ILE A 234 -11.71 -17.66 6.79
C ILE A 234 -12.34 -18.66 5.80
N GLY A 235 -11.97 -19.94 5.88
CA GLY A 235 -12.51 -21.00 5.01
C GLY A 235 -14.00 -21.28 5.20
N GLN A 236 -14.64 -20.69 6.23
CA GLN A 236 -16.08 -20.81 6.46
C GLN A 236 -16.92 -19.85 5.60
N LEU A 237 -16.29 -18.87 4.95
CA LEU A 237 -16.95 -17.88 4.11
C LEU A 237 -17.31 -18.46 2.72
N ASN A 238 -18.18 -19.47 2.71
CA ASN A 238 -18.47 -20.28 1.52
C ASN A 238 -19.01 -19.50 0.32
N ASN A 239 -19.59 -18.32 0.52
CA ASN A 239 -20.13 -17.46 -0.56
C ASN A 239 -19.14 -16.39 -1.05
N LEU A 240 -17.91 -16.35 -0.51
CA LEU A 240 -16.92 -15.35 -0.85
C LEU A 240 -16.42 -15.54 -2.29
N THR A 241 -16.54 -14.49 -3.09
CA THR A 241 -16.06 -14.42 -4.48
C THR A 241 -14.80 -13.56 -4.59
N ASP A 242 -14.70 -12.52 -3.77
CA ASP A 242 -13.61 -11.55 -3.80
C ASP A 242 -12.98 -11.41 -2.42
N LEU A 243 -11.67 -11.66 -2.35
CA LEU A 243 -10.86 -11.48 -1.14
C LEU A 243 -9.62 -10.65 -1.46
N ASP A 244 -9.53 -9.47 -0.88
CA ASP A 244 -8.31 -8.65 -0.93
C ASP A 244 -7.57 -8.66 0.41
N LEU A 245 -6.38 -9.24 0.41
CA LEU A 245 -5.44 -9.28 1.53
C LEU A 245 -4.13 -8.56 1.18
N SER A 246 -4.09 -7.80 0.08
CA SER A 246 -2.89 -7.11 -0.38
C SER A 246 -2.35 -6.11 0.66
N GLN A 247 -1.05 -5.83 0.62
CA GLN A 247 -0.41 -4.86 1.53
C GLN A 247 -0.65 -5.20 3.01
N ASN A 248 -0.35 -6.44 3.38
CA ASN A 248 -0.35 -6.93 4.76
C ASN A 248 1.04 -7.49 5.12
N GLN A 249 1.15 -8.22 6.23
CA GLN A 249 2.39 -8.83 6.71
C GLN A 249 2.25 -10.35 6.80
N LEU A 250 1.42 -10.94 5.94
CA LEU A 250 1.14 -12.38 5.95
C LEU A 250 2.39 -13.15 5.53
N THR A 251 2.79 -14.12 6.34
CA THR A 251 3.91 -15.02 6.02
C THR A 251 3.46 -16.36 5.47
N LEU A 252 2.25 -16.79 5.83
CA LEU A 252 1.62 -18.04 5.41
C LEU A 252 0.11 -17.84 5.25
N LEU A 253 -0.49 -18.72 4.45
CA LEU A 253 -1.94 -18.88 4.35
C LEU A 253 -2.38 -20.19 5.01
N PRO A 254 -3.53 -20.22 5.70
CA PRO A 254 -4.10 -21.46 6.21
C PRO A 254 -4.53 -22.36 5.06
N THR A 255 -4.45 -23.68 5.26
CA THR A 255 -4.93 -24.68 4.28
C THR A 255 -6.41 -24.51 3.95
N GLU A 256 -7.18 -24.01 4.90
CA GLU A 256 -8.61 -23.75 4.80
C GLU A 256 -8.96 -22.68 3.75
N ILE A 257 -7.99 -21.91 3.24
CA ILE A 257 -8.22 -21.02 2.09
C ILE A 257 -8.78 -21.79 0.88
N GLY A 258 -8.38 -23.06 0.70
CA GLY A 258 -8.89 -23.92 -0.38
C GLY A 258 -10.37 -24.29 -0.26
N GLN A 259 -10.99 -24.05 0.90
CA GLN A 259 -12.44 -24.30 1.11
C GLN A 259 -13.32 -23.25 0.44
N LEU A 260 -12.74 -22.10 0.04
CA LEU A 260 -13.44 -20.99 -0.61
C LEU A 260 -13.74 -21.27 -2.08
N SER A 261 -14.53 -22.32 -2.35
CA SER A 261 -14.78 -22.83 -3.71
C SER A 261 -15.42 -21.84 -4.70
N ASN A 262 -16.06 -20.77 -4.22
CA ASN A 262 -16.66 -19.71 -5.02
C ASN A 262 -15.71 -18.53 -5.31
N LEU A 263 -14.48 -18.56 -4.79
CA LEU A 263 -13.53 -17.47 -4.90
C LEU A 263 -13.04 -17.31 -6.35
N THR A 264 -13.25 -16.13 -6.92
CA THR A 264 -12.85 -15.76 -8.28
C THR A 264 -11.65 -14.82 -8.27
N ASP A 265 -11.53 -13.99 -7.24
CA ASP A 265 -10.57 -12.90 -7.17
C ASP A 265 -9.83 -12.90 -5.84
N VAL A 266 -8.50 -13.05 -5.91
CA VAL A 266 -7.63 -13.06 -4.72
C VAL A 266 -6.47 -12.09 -4.90
N GLY A 267 -6.45 -11.06 -4.07
CA GLY A 267 -5.31 -10.16 -3.90
C GLY A 267 -4.44 -10.58 -2.72
N LEU A 268 -3.21 -10.97 -2.98
CA LEU A 268 -2.19 -11.33 -1.97
C LEU A 268 -0.88 -10.56 -2.18
N ASP A 269 -0.86 -9.62 -3.12
CA ASP A 269 0.32 -8.85 -3.44
C ASP A 269 0.78 -7.97 -2.26
N HIS A 270 2.07 -7.64 -2.22
CA HIS A 270 2.70 -6.88 -1.13
C HIS A 270 2.47 -7.55 0.24
N ASN A 271 2.90 -8.80 0.36
CA ASN A 271 2.91 -9.55 1.62
C ASN A 271 4.32 -10.12 1.87
N GLN A 272 4.45 -11.02 2.84
CA GLN A 272 5.72 -11.67 3.19
C GLN A 272 5.61 -13.19 3.02
N LEU A 273 4.78 -13.64 2.06
CA LEU A 273 4.47 -15.06 1.90
C LEU A 273 5.73 -15.86 1.56
N THR A 274 5.99 -16.89 2.34
CA THR A 274 7.17 -17.75 2.18
C THR A 274 6.82 -19.04 1.45
N SER A 275 5.56 -19.47 1.54
CA SER A 275 5.02 -20.59 0.80
C SER A 275 3.52 -20.46 0.52
N LEU A 276 3.04 -21.16 -0.50
CA LEU A 276 1.62 -21.30 -0.79
C LEU A 276 1.11 -22.70 -0.37
N PRO A 277 -0.07 -22.82 0.27
CA PRO A 277 -0.65 -24.12 0.59
C PRO A 277 -1.13 -24.83 -0.68
N ALA A 278 -0.95 -26.17 -0.73
CA ALA A 278 -1.35 -26.99 -1.87
C ALA A 278 -2.86 -26.92 -2.14
N GLU A 279 -3.65 -26.60 -1.11
CA GLU A 279 -5.11 -26.45 -1.18
C GLU A 279 -5.56 -25.29 -2.07
N LEU A 280 -4.68 -24.36 -2.48
CA LEU A 280 -5.03 -23.36 -3.50
C LEU A 280 -5.44 -24.00 -4.84
N TRP A 281 -5.00 -25.24 -5.12
CA TRP A 281 -5.47 -26.01 -6.28
C TRP A 281 -6.97 -26.33 -6.25
N GLN A 282 -7.61 -26.25 -5.09
CA GLN A 282 -9.04 -26.55 -4.94
C GLN A 282 -9.93 -25.38 -5.40
N LEU A 283 -9.34 -24.19 -5.61
CA LEU A 283 -10.03 -22.98 -6.03
C LEU A 283 -10.30 -22.98 -7.56
N ASN A 284 -11.18 -23.88 -8.00
CA ASN A 284 -11.47 -24.09 -9.42
C ASN A 284 -12.16 -22.88 -10.10
N SER A 285 -12.76 -21.99 -9.32
CA SER A 285 -13.45 -20.78 -9.80
C SER A 285 -12.51 -19.57 -9.95
N LEU A 286 -11.24 -19.71 -9.54
CA LEU A 286 -10.29 -18.61 -9.46
C LEU A 286 -9.93 -18.09 -10.85
N THR A 287 -10.25 -16.82 -11.11
CA THR A 287 -9.93 -16.12 -12.34
C THR A 287 -8.72 -15.19 -12.19
N ASN A 288 -8.53 -14.62 -11.00
CA ASN A 288 -7.48 -13.65 -10.71
C ASN A 288 -6.74 -14.01 -9.44
N LEU A 289 -5.40 -14.07 -9.53
CA LEU A 289 -4.50 -14.32 -8.41
C LEU A 289 -3.31 -13.38 -8.51
N PHE A 290 -3.22 -12.45 -7.56
CA PHE A 290 -2.12 -11.48 -7.51
C PHE A 290 -1.18 -11.82 -6.36
N LEU A 291 0.08 -12.11 -6.69
CA LEU A 291 1.13 -12.49 -5.73
C LEU A 291 2.36 -11.58 -5.79
N HIS A 292 2.32 -10.50 -6.58
CA HIS A 292 3.43 -9.57 -6.73
C HIS A 292 3.97 -9.10 -5.38
N GLU A 293 5.26 -8.81 -5.29
CA GLU A 293 5.88 -8.37 -4.03
C GLU A 293 5.69 -9.38 -2.88
N ASN A 294 5.93 -10.66 -3.18
CA ASN A 294 6.15 -11.75 -2.22
C ASN A 294 7.47 -12.46 -2.57
N ASP A 295 8.59 -11.76 -2.44
CA ASP A 295 9.88 -12.17 -3.03
C ASP A 295 10.34 -13.57 -2.60
N GLN A 296 9.97 -14.01 -1.40
CA GLN A 296 10.33 -15.35 -0.88
C GLN A 296 9.64 -16.50 -1.61
N LEU A 297 8.53 -16.25 -2.32
CA LEU A 297 7.89 -17.25 -3.18
C LEU A 297 8.76 -17.62 -4.40
N GLY A 298 9.66 -16.73 -4.82
CA GLY A 298 10.54 -16.96 -5.97
C GLY A 298 9.79 -17.08 -7.31
N VAL A 299 8.58 -16.54 -7.41
CA VAL A 299 7.81 -16.50 -8.66
C VAL A 299 8.12 -15.18 -9.37
N SER A 300 8.60 -15.29 -10.61
CA SER A 300 9.00 -14.14 -11.42
C SER A 300 7.79 -13.35 -11.93
N VAL A 301 7.97 -12.05 -12.15
CA VAL A 301 6.91 -11.15 -12.63
C VAL A 301 6.36 -11.58 -13.99
N GLU A 302 7.15 -12.26 -14.81
CA GLU A 302 6.72 -12.82 -16.09
C GLU A 302 5.67 -13.92 -15.94
N ILE A 303 5.78 -14.73 -14.88
CA ILE A 303 4.80 -15.77 -14.55
C ILE A 303 3.57 -15.13 -13.89
N LEU A 304 3.78 -14.15 -13.01
CA LEU A 304 2.69 -13.43 -12.34
C LEU A 304 1.88 -12.54 -13.30
N GLY A 305 2.47 -12.13 -14.42
CA GLY A 305 1.84 -11.24 -15.39
C GLY A 305 1.57 -9.85 -14.81
N PRO A 306 0.56 -9.13 -15.34
CA PRO A 306 0.23 -7.77 -14.90
C PRO A 306 -0.22 -7.72 -13.44
N THR A 307 0.12 -6.62 -12.78
CA THR A 307 -0.32 -6.28 -11.43
C THR A 307 -1.84 -6.05 -11.38
N ARG A 308 -2.45 -6.14 -10.19
CA ARG A 308 -3.88 -5.84 -10.00
C ARG A 308 -4.28 -4.47 -10.52
N LYS A 309 -3.42 -3.46 -10.34
CA LYS A 309 -3.63 -2.09 -10.83
C LYS A 309 -3.72 -2.03 -12.36
N GLU A 310 -2.87 -2.79 -13.06
CA GLU A 310 -2.85 -2.86 -14.51
C GLU A 310 -4.07 -3.63 -15.05
N VAL A 311 -4.47 -4.72 -14.38
CA VAL A 311 -5.70 -5.46 -14.73
C VAL A 311 -6.94 -4.58 -14.56
N ASN A 312 -7.03 -3.82 -13.47
CA ASN A 312 -8.09 -2.82 -13.28
C ASN A 312 -8.06 -1.71 -14.34
N SER A 313 -6.94 -1.51 -15.03
CA SER A 313 -6.77 -0.55 -16.13
C SER A 313 -6.97 -1.19 -17.52
N GLY A 314 -7.36 -2.48 -17.58
CA GLY A 314 -7.70 -3.19 -18.81
C GLY A 314 -6.67 -4.23 -19.29
N ALA A 315 -5.58 -4.46 -18.56
CA ALA A 315 -4.66 -5.54 -18.88
C ALA A 315 -5.32 -6.92 -18.65
N THR A 316 -4.90 -7.93 -19.42
CA THR A 316 -5.37 -9.31 -19.21
C THR A 316 -4.55 -9.97 -18.09
N PRO A 317 -5.18 -10.50 -17.04
CA PRO A 317 -4.49 -11.15 -15.92
C PRO A 317 -3.83 -12.47 -16.39
N ALA A 318 -2.74 -12.85 -15.71
CA ALA A 318 -2.20 -14.20 -15.84
C ALA A 318 -3.20 -15.22 -15.27
N LYS A 319 -3.28 -16.40 -15.87
CA LYS A 319 -4.19 -17.45 -15.40
C LYS A 319 -3.67 -18.03 -14.08
N PRO A 320 -4.49 -18.11 -13.02
CA PRO A 320 -4.06 -18.66 -11.74
C PRO A 320 -3.48 -20.09 -11.86
N ALA A 321 -4.05 -20.92 -12.73
CA ALA A 321 -3.55 -22.27 -12.99
C ALA A 321 -2.10 -22.29 -13.50
N ASP A 322 -1.70 -21.33 -14.35
CA ASP A 322 -0.34 -21.25 -14.89
C ASP A 322 0.66 -20.83 -13.80
N ILE A 323 0.25 -19.86 -12.96
CA ILE A 323 1.04 -19.40 -11.80
C ILE A 323 1.27 -20.54 -10.82
N LEU A 324 0.20 -21.23 -10.40
CA LEU A 324 0.28 -22.32 -9.44
C LEU A 324 1.06 -23.52 -10.02
N ASN A 325 0.85 -23.85 -11.31
CA ASN A 325 1.60 -24.91 -11.99
C ASN A 325 3.11 -24.62 -11.96
N TYR A 326 3.49 -23.40 -12.30
CA TYR A 326 4.89 -22.99 -12.24
C TYR A 326 5.42 -23.12 -10.81
N TYR A 327 4.76 -22.49 -9.84
CA TYR A 327 5.20 -22.46 -8.44
C TYR A 327 5.39 -23.85 -7.83
N PHE A 328 4.44 -24.76 -8.00
CA PHE A 328 4.54 -26.10 -7.41
C PHE A 328 5.49 -27.03 -8.19
N ARG A 329 5.70 -26.81 -9.49
CA ARG A 329 6.73 -27.58 -10.24
C ARG A 329 8.16 -27.22 -9.81
N ILE A 330 8.43 -25.94 -9.51
CA ILE A 330 9.78 -25.49 -9.12
C ILE A 330 10.16 -25.82 -7.67
N GLN A 331 9.21 -26.29 -6.85
CA GLN A 331 9.49 -26.77 -5.48
C GLN A 331 10.18 -28.13 -5.48
N ASP A 332 9.97 -28.95 -6.52
CA ASP A 332 10.53 -30.31 -6.60
C ASP A 332 11.97 -30.36 -7.15
N ASP A 333 12.41 -29.38 -7.96
CA ASP A 333 13.80 -29.29 -8.45
C ASP A 333 14.13 -27.85 -8.91
N ARG A 334 14.84 -27.08 -8.08
CA ARG A 334 15.41 -25.79 -8.50
C ARG A 334 16.71 -26.04 -9.25
N GLN A 335 16.69 -25.94 -10.59
CA GLN A 335 17.92 -25.72 -11.35
C GLN A 335 17.97 -24.30 -11.89
N PRO A 336 19.04 -23.53 -11.62
CA PRO A 336 19.22 -22.22 -12.22
C PRO A 336 19.32 -22.37 -13.75
N LEU A 337 18.74 -21.41 -14.49
CA LEU A 337 18.77 -21.43 -15.96
C LEU A 337 20.20 -21.40 -16.51
N ASN A 338 21.14 -20.77 -15.78
CA ASN A 338 22.55 -20.65 -16.14
C ASN A 338 22.79 -20.12 -17.57
N GLU A 339 21.94 -19.19 -18.01
CA GLU A 339 22.08 -18.51 -19.30
C GLU A 339 21.94 -17.00 -19.10
N ALA A 340 22.75 -16.22 -19.81
CA ALA A 340 22.67 -14.75 -19.79
C ALA A 340 23.01 -14.15 -21.17
N LYS A 341 22.59 -12.90 -21.40
CA LYS A 341 22.92 -12.15 -22.63
C LYS A 341 24.10 -11.22 -22.37
N LEU A 342 25.11 -11.27 -23.24
CA LEU A 342 26.20 -10.30 -23.31
C LEU A 342 26.05 -9.48 -24.59
N ILE A 343 25.81 -8.18 -24.48
CA ILE A 343 25.51 -7.31 -25.63
C ILE A 343 26.65 -6.32 -25.83
N LEU A 344 27.32 -6.37 -26.99
CA LEU A 344 28.37 -5.43 -27.36
C LEU A 344 27.79 -4.24 -28.12
N VAL A 345 27.94 -3.04 -27.57
CA VAL A 345 27.52 -1.78 -28.20
C VAL A 345 28.70 -0.86 -28.43
N GLY A 346 28.52 0.13 -29.31
CA GLY A 346 29.58 1.05 -29.72
C GLY A 346 29.53 1.28 -31.22
N PHE A 347 30.15 2.36 -31.69
CA PHE A 347 30.16 2.74 -33.09
C PHE A 347 30.84 1.68 -34.00
N GLY A 348 30.71 1.86 -35.32
CA GLY A 348 31.40 1.02 -36.29
C GLY A 348 32.92 1.08 -36.10
N ALA A 349 33.61 -0.04 -36.37
CA ALA A 349 35.09 -0.13 -36.37
C ALA A 349 35.82 0.08 -35.02
N VAL A 350 35.10 0.19 -33.90
CA VAL A 350 35.68 0.20 -32.53
C VAL A 350 36.31 -1.13 -32.12
N GLY A 351 36.07 -2.21 -32.88
CA GLY A 351 36.71 -3.52 -32.67
C GLY A 351 35.90 -4.55 -31.90
N LYS A 352 34.56 -4.43 -31.87
CA LYS A 352 33.65 -5.39 -31.20
C LYS A 352 33.90 -6.85 -31.62
N THR A 353 33.84 -7.14 -32.92
CA THR A 353 34.10 -8.50 -33.45
C THR A 353 35.51 -9.00 -33.11
N SER A 354 36.53 -8.14 -33.18
CA SER A 354 37.89 -8.50 -32.79
C SER A 354 37.98 -8.86 -31.29
N LEU A 355 37.26 -8.12 -30.45
CA LEU A 355 37.19 -8.35 -29.01
C LEU A 355 36.46 -9.67 -28.71
N VAL A 356 35.35 -9.97 -29.38
CA VAL A 356 34.63 -11.25 -29.27
C VAL A 356 35.53 -12.41 -29.66
N ASN A 357 36.19 -12.34 -30.81
CA ASN A 357 37.10 -13.40 -31.27
C ASN A 357 38.27 -13.61 -30.31
N ARG A 358 38.78 -12.53 -29.71
CA ARG A 358 39.86 -12.59 -28.72
C ARG A 358 39.38 -13.16 -27.39
N LEU A 359 38.22 -12.77 -26.90
CA LEU A 359 37.64 -13.29 -25.65
C LEU A 359 37.23 -14.75 -25.76
N ILE A 360 36.51 -15.14 -26.81
CA ILE A 360 35.91 -16.49 -26.90
C ILE A 360 36.92 -17.48 -27.50
N HIS A 361 37.62 -17.10 -28.57
CA HIS A 361 38.42 -18.03 -29.37
C HIS A 361 39.93 -17.81 -29.21
N ASN A 362 40.36 -16.80 -28.47
CA ASN A 362 41.75 -16.37 -28.37
C ASN A 362 42.43 -16.16 -29.73
N THR A 363 41.70 -15.53 -30.67
CA THR A 363 42.20 -15.22 -32.01
C THR A 363 42.07 -13.73 -32.34
N PHE A 364 42.98 -13.22 -33.16
CA PHE A 364 42.93 -11.85 -33.66
C PHE A 364 43.44 -11.79 -35.11
N ASP A 365 42.69 -11.08 -35.96
CA ASP A 365 43.03 -10.84 -37.36
C ASP A 365 42.94 -9.34 -37.64
N GLN A 366 44.10 -8.72 -37.90
CA GLN A 366 44.23 -7.30 -38.23
C GLN A 366 43.59 -6.95 -39.58
N THR A 367 43.38 -7.93 -40.46
CA THR A 367 42.82 -7.75 -41.81
C THR A 367 41.31 -8.01 -41.87
N SER A 368 40.69 -8.32 -40.72
CA SER A 368 39.26 -8.61 -40.64
C SER A 368 38.43 -7.46 -41.23
N LYS A 369 37.56 -7.81 -42.17
CA LYS A 369 36.60 -6.87 -42.73
C LYS A 369 35.53 -6.52 -41.70
N LYS A 370 34.83 -5.41 -41.95
CA LYS A 370 33.65 -5.01 -41.19
C LYS A 370 32.59 -6.11 -41.25
N THR A 371 32.16 -6.58 -40.08
CA THR A 371 31.10 -7.57 -39.94
C THR A 371 29.76 -7.00 -40.43
N GLU A 372 29.01 -7.79 -41.21
CA GLU A 372 27.66 -7.47 -41.66
C GLU A 372 26.62 -8.16 -40.78
N GLY A 373 25.59 -7.44 -40.35
CA GLY A 373 24.48 -8.00 -39.57
C GLY A 373 24.78 -8.19 -38.07
N ILE A 374 24.03 -9.10 -37.44
CA ILE A 374 24.13 -9.46 -36.03
C ILE A 374 24.65 -10.89 -35.94
N ASN A 375 25.71 -11.11 -35.17
CA ASN A 375 26.21 -12.45 -34.86
C ASN A 375 25.92 -12.79 -33.40
N ILE A 376 25.38 -13.98 -33.13
CA ILE A 376 25.13 -14.48 -31.77
C ILE A 376 26.05 -15.68 -31.54
N THR A 377 27.04 -15.51 -30.68
CA THR A 377 28.00 -16.57 -30.34
C THR A 377 27.71 -17.08 -28.94
N GLN A 378 27.60 -18.39 -28.76
CA GLN A 378 27.51 -18.99 -27.44
C GLN A 378 28.91 -19.07 -26.83
N TRP A 379 29.05 -18.52 -25.63
CA TRP A 379 30.28 -18.57 -24.85
C TRP A 379 30.01 -19.31 -23.54
N PRO A 380 30.34 -20.61 -23.46
CA PRO A 380 30.29 -21.34 -22.21
C PRO A 380 31.40 -20.86 -21.28
N ILE A 381 31.03 -20.47 -20.07
CA ILE A 381 31.90 -20.00 -19.01
C ILE A 381 31.69 -20.89 -17.80
N GLN A 382 32.79 -21.38 -17.23
CA GLN A 382 32.78 -22.13 -15.99
C GLN A 382 33.10 -21.16 -14.85
N LEU A 383 32.11 -20.78 -14.05
CA LEU A 383 32.32 -19.86 -12.93
C LEU A 383 33.00 -20.54 -11.74
N ASN A 384 32.71 -21.83 -11.52
CA ASN A 384 33.27 -22.69 -10.47
C ASN A 384 33.34 -24.15 -10.95
N GLN A 385 33.94 -25.08 -10.17
CA GLN A 385 34.00 -26.52 -10.50
C GLN A 385 32.63 -27.22 -10.68
N SER A 386 31.51 -26.53 -10.51
CA SER A 386 30.16 -27.10 -10.51
C SER A 386 29.09 -26.29 -11.27
N GLU A 387 29.43 -25.11 -11.83
CA GLU A 387 28.44 -24.23 -12.47
C GLU A 387 28.92 -23.75 -13.84
N ASP A 388 28.32 -24.32 -14.88
CA ASP A 388 28.52 -23.92 -16.27
C ASP A 388 27.42 -22.90 -16.63
N ILE A 389 27.81 -21.71 -17.08
CA ILE A 389 26.92 -20.67 -17.60
C ILE A 389 27.15 -20.51 -19.09
N THR A 390 26.08 -20.35 -19.87
CA THR A 390 26.18 -19.98 -21.28
C THR A 390 25.87 -18.49 -21.46
N LEU A 391 26.85 -17.71 -21.90
CA LEU A 391 26.61 -16.35 -22.37
C LEU A 391 26.26 -16.35 -23.85
N HIS A 392 25.13 -15.75 -24.20
CA HIS A 392 24.77 -15.45 -25.58
C HIS A 392 25.36 -14.08 -25.93
N VAL A 393 26.46 -14.08 -26.68
CA VAL A 393 27.22 -12.88 -27.05
C VAL A 393 26.67 -12.30 -28.35
N TRP A 394 25.99 -11.16 -28.24
CA TRP A 394 25.41 -10.41 -29.35
C TRP A 394 26.43 -9.39 -29.87
N ASP A 395 27.04 -9.68 -31.00
CA ASP A 395 27.92 -8.77 -31.74
C ASP A 395 27.13 -8.07 -32.85
N PHE A 396 26.86 -6.79 -32.65
CA PHE A 396 26.26 -5.94 -33.67
C PHE A 396 27.38 -5.49 -34.63
N GLY A 397 27.50 -6.20 -35.75
CA GLY A 397 28.42 -5.86 -36.83
C GLY A 397 28.22 -4.42 -37.26
N GLY A 398 29.31 -3.71 -37.58
CA GLY A 398 29.42 -2.24 -37.56
C GLY A 398 28.51 -1.41 -38.47
N GLN A 399 27.39 -1.93 -38.97
CA GLN A 399 26.29 -1.10 -39.46
C GLN A 399 25.94 -0.08 -38.38
N GLU A 400 25.80 1.19 -38.79
CA GLU A 400 25.05 2.15 -38.03
C GLU A 400 23.61 1.64 -38.05
N ILE A 401 23.28 0.75 -37.13
CA ILE A 401 21.90 0.34 -36.92
C ILE A 401 21.20 1.63 -36.54
N MET A 402 20.48 2.24 -37.48
CA MET A 402 19.82 3.51 -37.23
C MET A 402 18.93 3.38 -36.00
N HIS A 403 18.84 4.48 -35.25
CA HIS A 403 18.21 4.65 -33.95
C HIS A 403 16.87 3.90 -33.73
N SER A 404 16.11 3.61 -34.80
CA SER A 404 14.83 2.89 -34.75
C SER A 404 14.93 1.38 -34.48
N THR A 405 16.08 0.73 -34.67
CA THR A 405 16.19 -0.75 -34.58
C THR A 405 16.81 -1.25 -33.27
N HIS A 406 17.50 -0.39 -32.52
CA HIS A 406 18.12 -0.76 -31.22
C HIS A 406 17.09 -1.12 -30.13
N GLN A 407 15.89 -0.53 -30.18
CA GLN A 407 14.79 -0.82 -29.26
C GLN A 407 14.37 -2.30 -29.25
N PHE A 408 14.64 -3.06 -30.32
CA PHE A 408 14.23 -4.46 -30.42
C PHE A 408 15.22 -5.43 -29.79
N PHE A 409 16.47 -5.00 -29.54
CA PHE A 409 17.55 -5.91 -29.13
C PHE A 409 18.17 -5.57 -27.79
N LEU A 410 18.10 -4.31 -27.36
CA LEU A 410 18.48 -3.91 -26.00
C LEU A 410 17.35 -4.30 -25.05
N THR A 411 17.66 -5.15 -24.07
CA THR A 411 16.69 -5.61 -23.06
C THR A 411 17.31 -5.56 -21.67
N GLU A 412 16.47 -5.46 -20.65
CA GLU A 412 16.87 -5.75 -19.28
C GLU A 412 17.42 -7.18 -19.13
N ARG A 413 18.07 -7.46 -17.98
CA ARG A 413 18.75 -8.74 -17.68
C ARG A 413 19.84 -9.12 -18.69
N SER A 414 20.60 -8.12 -19.14
CA SER A 414 21.76 -8.29 -20.01
C SER A 414 23.02 -7.73 -19.33
N LEU A 415 24.20 -8.20 -19.71
CA LEU A 415 25.47 -7.52 -19.44
C LEU A 415 25.85 -6.72 -20.70
N TYR A 416 26.11 -5.43 -20.55
CA TYR A 416 26.50 -4.57 -21.66
C TYR A 416 28.01 -4.32 -21.68
N LEU A 417 28.64 -4.52 -22.84
CA LEU A 417 30.00 -4.08 -23.12
C LEU A 417 29.94 -2.87 -24.06
N LEU A 418 30.25 -1.69 -23.53
CA LEU A 418 30.37 -0.48 -24.35
C LEU A 418 31.82 -0.36 -24.85
N VAL A 419 32.03 -0.59 -26.14
CA VAL A 419 33.35 -0.58 -26.76
C VAL A 419 33.62 0.76 -27.44
N LEU A 420 34.68 1.44 -27.01
CA LEU A 420 35.12 2.75 -27.52
C LEU A 420 36.53 2.64 -28.13
N ASN A 421 36.92 3.62 -28.95
CA ASN A 421 38.29 3.79 -29.42
C ASN A 421 38.70 5.28 -29.39
N GLY A 422 40.01 5.56 -29.36
CA GLY A 422 40.55 6.92 -29.28
C GLY A 422 40.76 7.62 -30.63
N ARG A 423 40.03 7.23 -31.68
CA ARG A 423 40.34 7.69 -33.06
C ARG A 423 39.79 9.09 -33.38
N GLN A 424 38.78 9.56 -32.67
CA GLN A 424 37.97 10.72 -33.10
C GLN A 424 37.94 11.89 -32.13
N GLY A 425 38.50 11.78 -30.92
CA GLY A 425 38.55 12.89 -29.94
C GLY A 425 37.18 13.29 -29.37
N HIS A 426 36.19 12.41 -29.50
CA HIS A 426 34.81 12.59 -29.05
C HIS A 426 34.35 11.46 -28.10
N GLU A 427 35.30 10.82 -27.42
CA GLU A 427 35.08 9.56 -26.72
C GLU A 427 34.11 9.69 -25.54
N ASP A 428 34.13 10.84 -24.84
CA ASP A 428 33.15 11.15 -23.80
C ASP A 428 31.73 11.31 -24.37
N THR A 429 31.58 11.97 -25.51
CA THR A 429 30.27 12.16 -26.16
C THR A 429 29.73 10.85 -26.72
N ASP A 430 30.60 10.04 -27.32
CA ASP A 430 30.25 8.71 -27.81
C ASP A 430 29.84 7.78 -26.66
N ALA A 431 30.56 7.84 -25.54
CA ALA A 431 30.21 7.10 -24.34
C ALA A 431 28.83 7.50 -23.83
N GLU A 432 28.58 8.79 -23.64
CA GLU A 432 27.30 9.30 -23.16
C GLU A 432 26.14 8.87 -24.06
N TYR A 433 26.28 8.98 -25.38
CA TYR A 433 25.25 8.58 -26.33
C TYR A 433 24.81 7.11 -26.15
N TRP A 434 25.76 6.18 -26.08
CA TRP A 434 25.44 4.76 -25.91
C TRP A 434 24.93 4.44 -24.51
N LEU A 435 25.42 5.12 -23.47
CA LEU A 435 24.96 4.94 -22.10
C LEU A 435 23.52 5.41 -21.91
N GLU A 436 23.11 6.52 -22.54
CA GLU A 436 21.71 6.98 -22.55
C GLU A 436 20.80 5.96 -23.23
N LEU A 437 21.27 5.34 -24.32
CA LEU A 437 20.53 4.30 -25.03
C LEU A 437 20.38 3.03 -24.19
N ILE A 438 21.46 2.58 -23.53
CA ILE A 438 21.40 1.44 -22.60
C ILE A 438 20.47 1.76 -21.43
N GLN A 439 20.54 2.94 -20.83
CA GLN A 439 19.67 3.31 -19.73
C GLN A 439 18.19 3.30 -20.14
N SER A 440 17.89 3.71 -21.37
CA SER A 440 16.51 3.76 -21.88
C SER A 440 15.87 2.39 -22.13
N PHE A 441 16.67 1.38 -22.51
CA PHE A 441 16.14 0.06 -22.94
C PHE A 441 16.66 -1.14 -22.13
N GLY A 442 17.85 -1.03 -21.56
CA GLY A 442 18.50 -2.03 -20.71
C GLY A 442 18.25 -1.85 -19.22
N GLY A 443 17.64 -0.74 -18.79
CA GLY A 443 17.30 -0.46 -17.39
C GLY A 443 18.52 -0.51 -16.47
N ASP A 444 18.43 -1.29 -15.39
CA ASP A 444 19.47 -1.44 -14.36
C ASP A 444 20.57 -2.47 -14.71
N SER A 445 20.62 -2.90 -15.97
CA SER A 445 21.61 -3.86 -16.44
C SER A 445 23.06 -3.38 -16.25
N PRO A 446 23.98 -4.24 -15.78
CA PRO A 446 25.38 -3.86 -15.57
C PRO A 446 26.08 -3.51 -16.89
N ILE A 447 27.01 -2.54 -16.81
CA ILE A 447 27.77 -2.04 -17.96
C ILE A 447 29.27 -2.10 -17.66
N ILE A 448 30.06 -2.64 -18.57
CA ILE A 448 31.53 -2.51 -18.56
C ILE A 448 31.93 -1.65 -19.76
N VAL A 449 32.67 -0.58 -19.50
CA VAL A 449 33.17 0.32 -20.54
C VAL A 449 34.56 -0.14 -20.96
N VAL A 450 34.69 -0.53 -22.23
CA VAL A 450 35.92 -1.08 -22.80
C VAL A 450 36.58 -0.01 -23.68
N LEU A 451 37.73 0.48 -23.25
CA LEU A 451 38.57 1.42 -24.00
C LEU A 451 39.52 0.60 -24.87
N ASN A 452 39.15 0.34 -26.13
CA ASN A 452 39.84 -0.60 -27.00
C ASN A 452 40.89 0.07 -27.90
N LYS A 453 41.83 -0.73 -28.42
CA LYS A 453 42.92 -0.30 -29.32
C LYS A 453 43.87 0.72 -28.70
N VAL A 454 44.16 0.56 -27.40
CA VAL A 454 45.00 1.53 -26.67
C VAL A 454 46.46 1.53 -27.15
N ALA A 455 46.95 0.48 -27.83
CA ALA A 455 48.30 0.49 -28.39
C ALA A 455 48.38 1.34 -29.67
N GLU A 456 47.30 1.39 -30.47
CA GLU A 456 47.21 2.27 -31.65
C GLU A 456 46.98 3.73 -31.24
N HIS A 457 45.99 3.95 -30.38
CA HIS A 457 45.55 5.28 -29.96
C HIS A 457 45.21 5.28 -28.47
N PRO A 458 46.18 5.60 -27.59
CA PRO A 458 45.93 5.72 -26.16
C PRO A 458 44.92 6.83 -25.87
N PHE A 459 43.89 6.52 -25.08
CA PHE A 459 42.88 7.48 -24.66
C PHE A 459 42.26 7.07 -23.31
N ASP A 460 41.52 7.99 -22.70
CA ASP A 460 40.69 7.74 -21.53
C ASP A 460 39.43 8.60 -21.61
N VAL A 461 38.44 8.29 -20.79
CA VAL A 461 37.18 9.04 -20.66
C VAL A 461 37.09 9.64 -19.26
N ASN A 462 36.19 10.61 -19.06
CA ASN A 462 35.92 11.17 -17.75
C ASN A 462 35.10 10.18 -16.89
N ARG A 463 35.78 9.16 -16.37
CA ARG A 463 35.18 8.04 -15.61
C ARG A 463 34.29 8.53 -14.47
N ARG A 464 34.72 9.56 -13.74
CA ARG A 464 33.98 10.12 -12.60
C ARG A 464 32.66 10.75 -13.04
N ALA A 465 32.67 11.55 -14.10
CA ALA A 465 31.45 12.16 -14.62
C ALA A 465 30.48 11.08 -15.15
N LEU A 466 31.00 10.12 -15.92
CA LEU A 466 30.19 9.02 -16.46
C LEU A 466 29.59 8.13 -15.37
N GLN A 467 30.34 7.74 -14.33
CA GLN A 467 29.80 6.94 -13.22
C GLN A 467 28.77 7.69 -12.37
N GLN A 468 28.93 9.02 -12.23
CA GLN A 468 27.94 9.84 -11.53
C GLN A 468 26.62 9.93 -12.30
N LYS A 469 26.69 10.02 -13.63
CA LYS A 469 25.50 10.08 -14.51
C LYS A 469 24.87 8.69 -14.72
N PHE A 470 25.69 7.64 -14.81
CA PHE A 470 25.29 6.27 -15.10
C PHE A 470 25.82 5.30 -14.02
N PRO A 471 25.08 5.09 -12.92
CA PRO A 471 25.54 4.29 -11.78
C PRO A 471 25.67 2.79 -12.09
N ASN A 472 25.14 2.33 -13.23
CA ASN A 472 25.18 0.93 -13.64
C ASN A 472 26.53 0.53 -14.26
N ILE A 473 27.42 1.49 -14.49
CA ILE A 473 28.80 1.22 -14.92
C ILE A 473 29.57 0.56 -13.78
N ARG A 474 30.01 -0.68 -13.99
CA ARG A 474 30.76 -1.48 -13.03
C ARG A 474 32.25 -1.23 -13.13
N GLU A 475 32.79 -1.12 -14.35
CA GLU A 475 34.23 -1.02 -14.56
C GLU A 475 34.59 -0.33 -15.88
N PHE A 476 35.81 0.23 -15.93
CA PHE A 476 36.44 0.75 -17.14
C PHE A 476 37.73 -0.02 -17.40
N ILE A 477 37.80 -0.72 -18.53
CA ILE A 477 38.92 -1.62 -18.84
C ILE A 477 39.56 -1.19 -20.16
N GLN A 478 40.86 -0.90 -20.11
CA GLN A 478 41.66 -0.65 -21.31
C GLN A 478 42.04 -1.98 -21.94
N THR A 479 41.82 -2.11 -23.24
CA THR A 479 42.11 -3.35 -23.97
C THR A 479 42.84 -3.10 -25.28
N ASP A 480 43.63 -4.08 -25.68
CA ASP A 480 44.20 -4.14 -27.01
C ASP A 480 44.24 -5.59 -27.49
N CYS A 481 43.59 -5.86 -28.63
CA CYS A 481 43.47 -7.22 -29.15
C CYS A 481 44.77 -7.73 -29.79
N ASP A 482 45.70 -6.84 -30.18
CA ASP A 482 46.97 -7.21 -30.79
C ASP A 482 48.01 -7.56 -29.73
N THR A 483 48.14 -6.70 -28.72
CA THR A 483 49.11 -6.88 -27.62
C THR A 483 48.56 -7.71 -26.45
N GLU A 484 47.30 -8.14 -26.52
CA GLU A 484 46.57 -8.87 -25.48
C GLU A 484 46.40 -8.08 -24.16
N THR A 485 46.71 -6.78 -24.17
CA THR A 485 46.57 -5.91 -23.00
C THR A 485 45.13 -5.92 -22.52
N GLY A 486 44.92 -6.18 -21.22
CA GLY A 486 43.63 -6.07 -20.54
C GLY A 486 42.57 -7.11 -20.91
N ILE A 487 42.86 -8.06 -21.81
CA ILE A 487 41.90 -9.09 -22.25
C ILE A 487 41.50 -10.02 -21.10
N ASP A 488 42.47 -10.47 -20.29
CA ASP A 488 42.17 -11.33 -19.13
C ASP A 488 41.44 -10.59 -18.00
N THR A 489 41.76 -9.30 -17.82
CA THR A 489 41.02 -8.43 -16.90
C THR A 489 39.57 -8.30 -17.33
N LEU A 490 39.33 -8.05 -18.63
CA LEU A 490 37.97 -8.01 -19.18
C LEU A 490 37.26 -9.35 -19.05
N ARG A 491 37.94 -10.47 -19.31
CA ARG A 491 37.39 -11.82 -19.13
C ARG A 491 36.97 -12.11 -17.69
N THR A 492 37.70 -11.56 -16.72
CA THR A 492 37.40 -11.73 -15.28
C THR A 492 36.25 -10.84 -14.82
N ALA A 493 36.10 -9.66 -15.43
CA ALA A 493 35.04 -8.72 -15.12
C ALA A 493 33.68 -9.12 -15.72
N ILE A 494 33.70 -9.82 -16.87
CA ILE A 494 32.54 -10.50 -17.48
C ILE A 494 32.20 -11.74 -16.67
#